data_AF-D0P4R8-F1
#
_entry.id   AF-D0P4R8-F1
#
_cell.length_a   1.000
_cell.length_b   1.000
_cell.length_c   1.000
_cell.angle_alpha   90.00
_cell.angle_beta   90.00
_cell.angle_gamma   90.00
#
_symmetry.space_group_name_H-M   'P 1'
#
loop_
_entity.id
_entity.type
_entity.pdbx_description
1 polymer ?
#
loop_
_entity_poly.entity_id
_entity_poly.type
_entity_poly.pdbx_seq_one_letter_code
_entity_poly.pdbx_strand_id
1 'polypeptide(L)'
;MWALEIKLYDDSLGREVDYFDLCSKTPMIFFNHYWNGVSESPRWPKDKPLFLMPNIEMFELTATHYWRVDVVLCKTHVCYDRVTRWYSENGSPRNVKVFYTKHTSSDQAEFARQL
;
A
#
# COMPACT_ATOMS: atom_id res chain seq x y z
N MET A 1 4.73 7.80 12.58
CA MET A 1 3.42 7.51 11.95
C MET A 1 2.55 6.93 13.03
N TRP A 2 1.82 7.80 13.72
CA TRP A 2 1.33 7.55 15.08
C TRP A 2 0.49 6.27 15.22
N ALA A 3 -0.37 5.97 14.25
CA ALA A 3 -1.28 4.82 14.30
C ALA A 3 -0.58 3.45 14.30
N LEU A 4 0.66 3.35 13.81
CA LEU A 4 1.43 2.09 13.80
C LEU A 4 2.29 1.91 15.06
N GLU A 5 2.43 2.96 15.86
CA GLU A 5 3.29 3.01 17.05
C GLU A 5 2.49 2.90 18.35
N ILE A 6 1.18 3.14 18.30
CA ILE A 6 0.31 3.02 19.46
C ILE A 6 0.29 1.59 20.02
N LYS A 7 0.30 1.52 21.34
CA LYS A 7 -0.05 0.34 22.13
C LYS A 7 -1.43 0.55 22.76
N LEU A 8 -2.28 -0.45 22.62
CA LEU A 8 -3.61 -0.50 23.23
C LEU A 8 -3.64 -1.72 24.14
N TYR A 9 -4.24 -1.61 25.33
CA TYR A 9 -4.46 -2.79 26.16
C TYR A 9 -5.74 -3.50 25.69
N ASP A 10 -5.64 -4.78 25.39
CA ASP A 10 -6.78 -5.63 25.05
C ASP A 10 -7.14 -6.49 26.27
N ASP A 11 -8.25 -6.15 26.93
CA ASP A 11 -8.74 -6.85 28.12
C ASP A 11 -9.04 -8.33 27.85
N SER A 12 -9.45 -8.67 26.63
CA SER A 12 -9.80 -10.06 26.26
C SER A 12 -8.56 -10.94 26.10
N LEU A 13 -7.45 -10.35 25.65
CA LEU A 13 -6.16 -11.03 25.50
C LEU A 13 -5.25 -10.85 26.73
N GLY A 14 -5.61 -9.96 27.65
CA GLY A 14 -4.85 -9.65 28.86
C GLY A 14 -3.46 -9.06 28.58
N ARG A 15 -3.26 -8.40 27.43
CA ARG A 15 -1.96 -7.87 27.01
C ARG A 15 -2.10 -6.61 26.17
N GLU A 16 -0.98 -5.90 26.03
CA GLU A 16 -0.86 -4.85 25.02
C GLU A 16 -0.85 -5.45 23.61
N VAL A 17 -1.58 -4.79 22.71
CA VAL A 17 -1.66 -5.06 21.29
C VAL A 17 -1.29 -3.80 20.50
N ASP A 18 -0.83 -4.00 19.28
CA ASP A 18 -0.62 -2.93 18.31
C ASP A 18 -1.38 -3.19 17.01
N TYR A 19 -1.22 -2.28 16.04
CA TYR A 19 -1.83 -2.41 14.72
C TYR A 19 -1.51 -3.75 14.04
N PHE A 20 -0.30 -4.29 14.20
CA PHE A 20 0.10 -5.53 13.54
C PHE A 20 -0.54 -6.75 14.18
N ASP A 21 -0.86 -6.70 15.47
CA ASP A 21 -1.64 -7.73 16.15
C ASP A 21 -3.11 -7.69 15.72
N LEU A 22 -3.71 -6.51 15.75
CA LEU A 22 -5.14 -6.32 15.46
C LEU A 22 -5.48 -6.53 13.98
N CYS A 23 -4.64 -6.02 13.08
CA CYS A 23 -4.89 -5.99 11.64
C CYS A 23 -3.89 -6.87 10.87
N SER A 24 -3.45 -8.00 11.42
CA SER A 24 -2.40 -8.84 10.82
C SER A 24 -2.66 -9.25 9.36
N LYS A 25 -3.93 -9.47 8.99
CA LYS A 25 -4.35 -9.90 7.63
C LYS A 25 -4.92 -8.78 6.77
N THR A 26 -5.26 -7.63 7.37
CA THR A 26 -5.89 -6.52 6.64
C THR A 26 -4.88 -5.91 5.66
N PRO A 27 -5.19 -5.77 4.36
CA PRO A 27 -4.30 -5.11 3.43
C PRO A 27 -3.99 -3.67 3.86
N MET A 28 -2.74 -3.23 3.65
CA MET A 28 -2.38 -1.81 3.80
C MET A 28 -2.15 -1.20 2.42
N ILE A 29 -2.76 -0.06 2.18
CA ILE A 29 -2.60 0.70 0.94
C ILE A 29 -1.59 1.82 1.18
N PHE A 30 -0.51 1.81 0.41
CA PHE A 30 0.44 2.92 0.34
C PHE A 30 0.11 3.82 -0.83
N PHE A 31 -0.05 5.10 -0.55
CA PHE A 31 -0.21 6.13 -1.57
C PHE A 31 1.19 6.54 -2.05
N ASN A 32 1.51 6.24 -3.30
CA ASN A 32 2.78 6.60 -3.91
C ASN A 32 4.02 6.10 -3.12
N HIS A 33 5.02 6.96 -2.90
CA HIS A 33 6.31 6.64 -2.25
C HIS A 33 6.30 6.80 -0.71
N TYR A 34 5.17 7.19 -0.11
CA TYR A 34 5.06 7.48 1.33
C TYR A 34 5.02 6.23 2.22
N TRP A 35 6.05 5.38 2.14
CA TRP A 35 6.12 4.11 2.84
C TRP A 35 6.82 4.22 4.20
N ASN A 36 7.77 5.15 4.34
CA ASN A 36 8.55 5.40 5.56
C ASN A 36 9.09 4.12 6.23
N GLY A 37 9.51 3.14 5.44
CA GLY A 37 10.05 1.87 5.95
C GLY A 37 9.05 0.95 6.66
N VAL A 38 7.74 1.22 6.61
CA VAL A 38 6.74 0.44 7.35
C VAL A 38 6.75 -1.04 6.98
N SER A 39 6.83 -1.34 5.68
CA SER A 39 6.89 -2.72 5.19
C SER A 39 8.21 -3.44 5.54
N GLU A 40 9.21 -2.69 6.01
CA GLU A 40 10.53 -3.20 6.42
C GLU A 40 10.61 -3.41 7.92
N SER A 41 9.58 -2.99 8.67
CA SER A 41 9.49 -3.23 10.10
C SER A 41 9.57 -4.73 10.39
N PRO A 42 10.36 -5.16 11.39
CA PRO A 42 10.37 -6.55 11.86
C PRO A 42 9.00 -7.05 12.33
N ARG A 43 8.09 -6.12 12.68
CA ARG A 43 6.71 -6.43 13.07
C ARG A 43 5.78 -6.66 11.87
N TRP A 44 6.21 -6.36 10.65
CA TRP A 44 5.40 -6.58 9.45
C TRP A 44 5.18 -8.09 9.23
N PRO A 45 3.92 -8.58 9.24
CA PRO A 45 3.65 -9.99 9.01
C PRO A 45 4.04 -10.39 7.58
N LYS A 46 4.69 -11.54 7.43
CA LYS A 46 5.21 -12.03 6.12
C LYS A 46 4.13 -12.12 5.03
N ASP A 47 2.92 -12.50 5.43
CA ASP A 47 1.79 -12.74 4.53
C ASP A 47 0.78 -11.57 4.53
N LYS A 48 1.10 -10.44 5.17
CA LYS A 48 0.21 -9.26 5.18
C LYS A 48 0.20 -8.62 3.78
N PRO A 49 -0.98 -8.49 3.14
CA PRO A 49 -1.06 -7.96 1.79
C PRO A 49 -0.66 -6.48 1.72
N LEU A 50 0.13 -6.13 0.72
CA LEU A 50 0.62 -4.77 0.50
C LEU A 50 0.10 -4.23 -0.83
N PHE A 51 -0.67 -3.16 -0.77
CA PHE A 51 -1.30 -2.54 -1.92
C PHE A 51 -0.59 -1.21 -2.21
N LEU A 52 -0.36 -0.92 -3.49
CA LEU A 52 0.19 0.36 -3.94
C LEU A 52 -0.86 1.09 -4.79
N MET A 53 -1.14 2.33 -4.45
CA MET A 53 -1.82 3.26 -5.36
C MET A 53 -0.82 4.30 -5.85
N PRO A 54 -0.25 4.13 -7.05
CA PRO A 54 0.81 4.97 -7.54
C PRO A 54 0.27 6.28 -8.10
N ASN A 55 1.09 7.33 -8.05
CA ASN A 55 0.95 8.46 -8.95
C ASN A 55 2.00 8.31 -10.06
N ILE A 56 1.57 7.86 -11.25
CA ILE A 56 2.47 7.55 -12.36
C ILE A 56 3.19 8.78 -12.95
N GLU A 57 2.76 9.99 -12.58
CA GLU A 57 3.37 11.25 -13.00
C GLU A 57 4.50 11.69 -12.08
N MET A 58 4.66 11.05 -10.91
CA MET A 58 5.75 11.32 -9.98
C MET A 58 6.88 10.28 -10.10
N PHE A 59 8.12 10.77 -10.14
CA PHE A 59 9.33 9.96 -10.40
C PHE A 59 9.88 9.21 -9.19
N GLU A 60 9.21 9.25 -8.04
CA GLU A 60 9.73 8.70 -6.77
C GLU A 60 9.46 7.20 -6.60
N LEU A 61 8.63 6.61 -7.46
CA LEU A 61 8.39 5.16 -7.46
C LEU A 61 9.50 4.40 -8.18
N THR A 62 10.21 3.58 -7.42
CA THR A 62 11.23 2.67 -7.94
C THR A 62 10.66 1.28 -8.26
N ALA A 63 11.38 0.49 -9.07
CA ALA A 63 11.03 -0.90 -9.38
C ALA A 63 10.78 -1.76 -8.12
N THR A 64 11.54 -1.48 -7.04
CA THR A 64 11.38 -2.17 -5.74
C THR A 64 9.97 -2.02 -5.16
N HIS A 65 9.32 -0.87 -5.33
CA HIS A 65 7.95 -0.68 -4.86
C HIS A 65 6.99 -1.59 -5.61
N TYR A 66 7.12 -1.66 -6.93
CA TYR A 66 6.28 -2.51 -7.78
C TYR A 66 6.55 -4.01 -7.56
N TRP A 67 7.76 -4.43 -7.22
CA TRP A 67 8.03 -5.84 -6.94
C TRP A 67 7.59 -6.30 -5.54
N ARG A 68 7.45 -5.38 -4.58
CA ARG A 68 7.11 -5.71 -3.18
C ARG A 68 5.61 -5.78 -2.90
N VAL A 69 4.77 -5.21 -3.76
CA VAL A 69 3.32 -5.19 -3.58
C VAL A 69 2.69 -6.51 -4.01
N ASP A 70 1.47 -6.75 -3.55
CA ASP A 70 0.59 -7.81 -4.04
C ASP A 70 -0.41 -7.27 -5.06
N VAL A 71 -0.76 -6.00 -4.92
CA VAL A 71 -1.77 -5.34 -5.75
C VAL A 71 -1.36 -3.90 -6.09
N VAL A 72 -1.57 -3.50 -7.34
CA VAL A 72 -1.50 -2.09 -7.76
C VAL A 72 -2.89 -1.59 -8.12
N LEU A 73 -3.31 -0.51 -7.47
CA LEU A 73 -4.58 0.17 -7.69
C LEU A 73 -4.36 1.40 -8.58
N CYS A 74 -4.70 1.30 -9.85
CA CYS A 74 -4.53 2.37 -10.83
C CYS A 74 -5.78 3.25 -10.93
N LYS A 75 -5.61 4.54 -10.62
CA LYS A 75 -6.69 5.54 -10.70
C LYS A 75 -7.14 5.84 -12.13
N THR A 76 -6.23 5.78 -13.10
CA THR A 76 -6.45 6.12 -14.52
C THR A 76 -6.21 4.91 -15.42
N HIS A 77 -6.81 4.91 -16.62
CA HIS A 77 -6.56 3.87 -17.63
C HIS A 77 -5.10 3.87 -18.08
N VAL A 78 -4.49 5.06 -18.23
CA VAL A 78 -3.07 5.20 -18.58
C VAL A 78 -2.16 4.55 -17.53
N CYS A 79 -2.49 4.66 -16.24
CA CYS A 79 -1.77 3.93 -15.18
C CYS A 79 -1.89 2.43 -15.40
N TYR A 80 -3.11 1.94 -15.60
CA TYR A 80 -3.38 0.52 -15.76
C TYR A 80 -2.58 -0.07 -16.93
N ASP A 81 -2.61 0.58 -18.09
CA ASP A 81 -1.86 0.13 -19.27
C ASP A 81 -0.35 0.14 -19.04
N ARG A 82 0.20 1.24 -18.51
CA ARG A 82 1.64 1.40 -18.29
C ARG A 82 2.18 0.41 -17.27
N VAL A 83 1.49 0.25 -16.13
CA VAL A 83 1.92 -0.66 -15.06
C VAL A 83 1.77 -2.11 -15.51
N THR A 84 0.67 -2.46 -16.19
CA THR A 84 0.49 -3.83 -16.73
C THR A 84 1.58 -4.18 -17.73
N ARG A 85 1.90 -3.25 -18.65
CA ARG A 85 3.02 -3.40 -19.59
C ARG A 85 4.35 -3.53 -18.86
N TRP A 86 4.61 -2.70 -17.85
CA TRP A 86 5.84 -2.77 -17.06
C TRP A 86 6.04 -4.15 -16.42
N TYR A 87 5.00 -4.74 -15.82
CA TYR A 87 5.08 -6.10 -15.27
C TYR A 87 5.24 -7.18 -16.34
N SER A 88 4.67 -6.97 -17.54
CA SER A 88 4.89 -7.89 -18.67
C SER A 88 6.34 -7.88 -19.16
N GLU A 89 7.03 -6.74 -19.08
CA GLU A 89 8.40 -6.58 -19.53
C GLU A 89 9.44 -6.94 -18.44
N ASN A 90 9.16 -6.63 -17.18
CA ASN A 90 10.12 -6.76 -16.07
C ASN A 90 9.86 -7.96 -15.15
N GLY A 91 8.71 -8.63 -15.33
CA GLY A 91 8.28 -9.72 -14.46
C GLY A 91 7.68 -9.26 -13.13
N SER A 92 7.07 -10.21 -12.43
CA SER A 92 6.31 -9.96 -11.20
C SER A 92 6.60 -11.03 -10.14
N PRO A 93 7.60 -10.80 -9.24
CA PRO A 93 8.03 -11.79 -8.27
C PRO A 93 6.92 -12.29 -7.33
N ARG A 94 5.91 -11.45 -7.09
CA ARG A 94 4.76 -11.75 -6.22
C ARG A 94 3.46 -12.04 -6.99
N ASN A 95 3.52 -12.23 -8.31
CA ASN A 95 2.31 -12.38 -9.16
C ASN A 95 1.30 -11.24 -8.95
N VAL A 96 1.83 -10.01 -8.91
CA VAL A 96 1.09 -8.78 -8.64
C VAL A 96 -0.12 -8.63 -9.55
N LYS A 97 -1.25 -8.23 -8.97
CA LYS A 97 -2.46 -7.89 -9.72
C LYS A 97 -2.61 -6.39 -9.88
N VAL A 98 -2.87 -5.94 -11.10
CA VAL A 98 -3.16 -4.53 -11.40
C VAL A 98 -4.66 -4.39 -11.57
N PHE A 99 -5.28 -3.48 -10.84
CA PHE A 99 -6.69 -3.15 -10.98
C PHE A 99 -6.86 -1.71 -11.41
N TYR A 100 -7.72 -1.48 -12.39
CA TYR A 100 -8.22 -0.15 -12.69
C TYR A 100 -9.37 0.17 -11.74
N THR A 101 -9.17 1.13 -10.83
CA THR A 101 -10.14 1.45 -9.77
C THR A 101 -11.04 2.65 -10.10
N LYS A 102 -10.83 3.30 -11.25
CA LYS A 102 -11.59 4.47 -11.72
C LYS A 102 -11.92 5.46 -10.59
N HIS A 103 -10.91 6.20 -10.13
CA HIS A 103 -11.14 7.30 -9.21
C HIS A 103 -11.80 8.48 -9.96
N THR A 104 -12.91 8.99 -9.45
CA THR A 104 -13.58 10.23 -9.92
C THR A 104 -12.88 11.51 -9.45
N SER A 105 -11.85 11.42 -8.61
CA SER A 105 -11.02 12.56 -8.19
C SER A 105 -9.54 12.16 -8.05
N SER A 106 -8.67 12.95 -8.70
CA SER A 106 -7.21 12.82 -8.70
C SER A 106 -6.59 13.13 -7.33
N ASP A 107 -7.21 13.98 -6.52
CA ASP A 107 -6.65 14.47 -5.25
C ASP A 107 -7.52 14.08 -4.04
N GLN A 108 -7.09 13.02 -3.34
CA GLN A 108 -7.69 12.62 -2.06
C GLN A 108 -7.13 13.46 -0.89
N ALA A 109 -5.96 14.09 -1.06
CA ALA A 109 -5.32 14.93 -0.05
C ALA A 109 -5.90 16.35 -0.02
N GLU A 110 -6.46 16.84 -1.14
CA GLU A 110 -7.29 18.05 -1.18
C GLU A 110 -8.65 17.82 -0.52
N PHE A 111 -9.28 16.67 -0.75
CA PHE A 111 -10.52 16.30 -0.06
C PHE A 111 -10.33 16.16 1.45
N ALA A 112 -9.22 15.57 1.90
CA ALA A 112 -8.89 15.44 3.32
C ALA A 112 -8.60 16.79 4.02
N ARG A 113 -8.29 17.86 3.27
CA ARG A 113 -8.07 19.21 3.81
C ARG A 113 -9.36 20.01 4.03
N GLN A 114 -10.50 19.52 3.54
CA GLN A 114 -11.80 20.16 3.70
C GLN A 114 -12.64 19.59 4.85
N LEU A 115 -12.09 18.66 5.63
CA LEU A 115 -12.65 18.12 6.88
C LEU A 115 -11.90 18.71 8.08
#